data_AF-A0A2V9R706-F1
#
_entry.id   AF-A0A2V9R706-F1
#
_cell.length_a   1.000
_cell.length_b   1.000
_cell.length_c   1.000
_cell.angle_alpha   90.00
_cell.angle_beta   90.00
_cell.angle_gamma   90.00
#
_symmetry.space_group_name_H-M   'P 1'
#
loop_
_entity.id
_entity.type
_entity.pdbx_description
1 polymer ?
#
loop_
_entity_poly.entity_id
_entity_poly.type
_entity_poly.pdbx_seq_one_letter_code
_entity_poly.pdbx_strand_id
1 'polypeptide(L)'
;MAYEWKFNPRPYSDAEAKELLRDVISPETSDWHYNTHHKGYVTFLNNIEKELETADRSKAYGNYSQIGELKRRFTWNHAGALLHDVYWQVMGGDGDPGKAPQLSKALAADFGSLDNWRADFKAAAVAAKLSGWGLLVYDALYSQRLLNVLVDEHQL
;
A
#
# COMPACT_ATOMS: atom_id res chain seq x y z
N MET A 1 5.44 -10.05 25.52
CA MET A 1 4.12 -9.55 25.12
C MET A 1 4.26 -9.11 23.69
N ALA A 2 3.55 -9.80 22.82
CA ALA A 2 3.42 -9.50 21.40
C ALA A 2 3.04 -8.02 21.21
N TYR A 3 3.63 -7.39 20.19
CA TYR A 3 3.19 -6.06 19.78
C TYR A 3 1.76 -6.16 19.23
N GLU A 4 0.93 -5.17 19.54
CA GLU A 4 -0.44 -5.08 19.03
C GLU A 4 -0.53 -4.01 17.94
N TRP A 5 -0.76 -4.47 16.71
CA TRP A 5 -1.00 -3.64 15.54
C TRP A 5 -2.39 -3.01 15.61
N LYS A 6 -2.44 -1.70 15.39
CA LYS A 6 -3.69 -0.93 15.39
C LYS A 6 -4.17 -0.71 13.97
N PHE A 7 -5.47 -0.86 13.76
CA PHE A 7 -6.10 -0.50 12.49
C PHE A 7 -6.23 1.02 12.43
N ASN A 8 -5.57 1.64 11.47
CA ASN A 8 -5.59 3.09 11.32
C ASN A 8 -6.88 3.53 10.59
N PRO A 9 -7.60 4.53 11.13
CA PRO A 9 -8.74 5.07 10.42
C PRO A 9 -8.28 5.83 9.17
N ARG A 10 -8.99 5.63 8.05
CA ARG A 10 -8.84 6.50 6.88
C ARG A 10 -9.31 7.94 7.17
N PRO A 11 -8.92 8.95 6.37
CA PRO A 11 -9.23 10.37 6.64
C PRO A 11 -10.71 10.76 6.60
N TYR A 12 -11.59 9.84 6.19
CA TYR A 12 -13.02 10.07 5.98
C TYR A 12 -13.84 8.85 6.44
N SER A 13 -15.05 9.11 6.92
CA SER A 13 -15.98 8.08 7.38
C SER A 13 -16.49 7.18 6.25
N ASP A 14 -17.15 6.08 6.61
CA ASP A 14 -17.80 5.19 5.63
C ASP A 14 -18.91 5.89 4.84
N ALA A 15 -19.59 6.87 5.43
CA ALA A 15 -20.58 7.68 4.72
C ALA A 15 -19.91 8.63 3.72
N GLU A 16 -18.85 9.33 4.14
CA GLU A 16 -18.10 10.24 3.27
C GLU A 16 -17.42 9.50 2.11
N ALA A 17 -16.85 8.32 2.36
CA ALA A 17 -16.21 7.50 1.33
C ALA A 17 -17.14 7.15 0.17
N LYS A 18 -18.42 6.87 0.46
CA LYS A 18 -19.42 6.54 -0.55
C LYS A 18 -19.66 7.68 -1.52
N GLU A 19 -19.61 8.92 -1.04
CA GLU A 19 -19.79 10.10 -1.88
C GLU A 19 -18.48 10.53 -2.54
N LEU A 20 -17.38 10.55 -1.80
CA LEU A 20 -16.06 11.01 -2.26
C LEU A 20 -15.48 10.14 -3.37
N LEU A 21 -15.74 8.83 -3.34
CA LEU A 21 -15.08 7.87 -4.25
C LEU A 21 -15.99 7.33 -5.36
N ARG A 22 -17.29 7.64 -5.36
CA ARG A 22 -18.28 7.01 -6.25
C ARG A 22 -17.95 7.06 -7.74
N ASP A 23 -17.24 8.11 -8.17
CA ASP A 23 -16.91 8.33 -9.58
C ASP A 23 -15.69 7.50 -10.03
N VAL A 24 -14.94 6.92 -9.09
CA VAL A 24 -13.74 6.12 -9.35
C VAL A 24 -13.84 4.68 -8.83
N ILE A 25 -14.63 4.43 -7.78
CA ILE A 25 -14.80 3.13 -7.13
C ILE A 25 -16.22 3.02 -6.58
N SER A 26 -16.88 1.87 -6.76
CA SER A 26 -18.24 1.67 -6.25
C SER A 26 -18.28 1.72 -4.71
N PRO A 27 -19.38 2.22 -4.11
CA PRO A 27 -19.60 2.20 -2.66
C PRO A 27 -19.37 0.83 -2.01
N GLU A 28 -19.85 -0.24 -2.64
CA GLU A 28 -19.73 -1.62 -2.15
C GLU A 28 -18.28 -2.10 -2.17
N THR A 29 -17.55 -1.77 -3.26
CA THR A 29 -16.14 -2.12 -3.40
C THR A 29 -15.31 -1.38 -2.36
N SER A 30 -15.52 -0.07 -2.19
CA SER A 30 -14.82 0.75 -1.20
C SER A 30 -15.07 0.27 0.24
N ASP A 31 -16.32 -0.04 0.57
CA ASP A 31 -16.70 -0.56 1.89
C ASP A 31 -16.01 -1.90 2.18
N TRP A 32 -16.14 -2.87 1.27
CA TRP A 32 -15.54 -4.19 1.46
C TRP A 32 -14.01 -4.14 1.47
N HIS A 33 -13.40 -3.30 0.64
CA HIS A 33 -11.95 -3.13 0.56
C HIS A 33 -11.37 -2.57 1.86
N TYR A 34 -12.04 -1.62 2.50
CA TYR A 34 -11.60 -1.07 3.78
C TYR A 34 -11.97 -1.95 4.97
N ASN A 35 -13.27 -2.28 5.11
CA ASN A 35 -13.81 -2.93 6.30
C ASN A 35 -13.51 -4.44 6.36
N THR A 36 -13.20 -5.08 5.23
CA THR A 36 -12.85 -6.50 5.16
C THR A 36 -11.37 -6.71 4.81
N HIS A 37 -10.90 -6.24 3.65
CA HIS A 37 -9.52 -6.52 3.20
C HIS A 37 -8.48 -5.85 4.05
N HIS A 38 -8.54 -4.52 4.14
CA HIS A 38 -7.55 -3.76 4.88
C HIS A 38 -7.53 -4.15 6.37
N LYS A 39 -8.72 -4.20 7.00
CA LYS A 39 -8.87 -4.65 8.40
C LYS A 39 -8.39 -6.09 8.62
N GLY A 40 -8.55 -6.96 7.62
CA GLY A 40 -8.07 -8.33 7.62
C GLY A 40 -6.55 -8.41 7.82
N TYR A 41 -5.77 -7.60 7.09
CA TYR A 41 -4.31 -7.58 7.23
C TYR A 41 -3.87 -7.31 8.67
N VAL A 42 -4.44 -6.30 9.32
CA VAL A 42 -4.11 -5.94 10.71
C VAL A 42 -4.54 -7.04 11.68
N THR A 43 -5.69 -7.66 11.44
CA THR A 43 -6.18 -8.78 12.26
C THR A 43 -5.21 -9.96 12.20
N PHE A 44 -4.75 -10.33 11.00
CA PHE A 44 -3.82 -11.45 10.84
C PHE A 44 -2.39 -11.10 11.28
N LEU A 45 -1.94 -9.85 11.20
CA LEU A 45 -0.69 -9.42 11.84
C LEU A 45 -0.70 -9.72 13.35
N ASN A 46 -1.78 -9.37 14.04
CA ASN A 46 -1.92 -9.64 15.47
C ASN A 46 -1.95 -11.13 15.81
N ASN A 47 -2.52 -11.97 14.93
CA ASN A 47 -2.46 -13.43 15.09
C ASN A 47 -1.03 -13.96 14.90
N ILE A 48 -0.33 -13.47 13.88
CA ILE A 48 1.06 -13.85 13.58
C ILE A 48 2.00 -13.44 14.72
N GLU A 49 1.86 -12.24 15.28
CA GLU A 49 2.67 -11.77 16.42
C GLU A 49 2.58 -12.72 17.63
N LYS A 50 1.38 -13.22 17.93
CA LYS A 50 1.17 -14.21 19.01
C LYS A 50 1.86 -15.54 18.70
N GLU A 51 1.77 -16.02 17.46
CA GLU A 51 2.45 -17.26 17.07
C GLU A 51 3.98 -17.11 17.05
N LEU A 52 4.49 -15.93 16.70
CA LEU A 52 5.93 -15.63 16.72
C LEU A 52 6.55 -15.66 18.12
N GLU A 53 5.77 -15.44 19.19
CA GLU A 53 6.27 -15.53 20.57
C GLU A 53 6.78 -16.95 20.90
N THR A 54 6.13 -17.98 20.37
CA THR A 54 6.43 -19.38 20.69
C THR A 54 7.16 -20.15 19.59
N ALA A 55 7.34 -19.54 18.41
CA ALA A 55 8.00 -20.18 17.27
C ALA A 55 9.49 -20.51 17.54
N ASP A 56 9.87 -21.77 17.26
CA ASP A 56 11.25 -22.24 17.41
C ASP A 56 12.14 -21.73 16.26
N ARG A 57 13.04 -20.81 16.61
CA ARG A 57 13.98 -20.17 15.67
C ARG A 57 15.06 -21.14 15.18
N SER A 58 15.36 -22.22 15.92
CA SER A 58 16.36 -23.21 15.53
C SER A 58 15.91 -24.10 14.35
N LYS A 59 14.60 -24.11 14.06
CA LYS A 59 14.01 -24.86 12.94
C LYS A 59 13.93 -24.07 11.64
N ALA A 60 14.53 -22.86 11.59
CA ALA A 60 14.49 -22.03 10.39
C ALA A 60 15.06 -22.76 9.17
N TYR A 61 14.26 -22.83 8.11
CA TYR A 61 14.64 -23.47 6.86
C TYR A 61 13.89 -22.84 5.68
N GLY A 62 14.59 -22.70 4.55
CA GLY A 62 14.10 -21.95 3.38
C GLY A 62 12.85 -22.57 2.74
N ASN A 63 12.87 -23.89 2.54
CA ASN A 63 11.76 -24.60 1.89
C ASN A 63 10.50 -24.64 2.77
N TYR A 64 10.65 -24.99 4.05
CA TYR A 64 9.56 -24.97 5.01
C TYR A 64 10.09 -24.91 6.44
N SER A 65 9.56 -23.97 7.22
CA SER A 65 9.65 -23.94 8.67
C SER A 65 8.51 -23.07 9.18
N GLN A 66 8.00 -23.34 10.39
CA GLN A 66 6.94 -22.51 10.97
C GLN A 66 7.37 -21.04 11.05
N ILE A 67 8.59 -20.78 11.51
CA ILE A 67 9.14 -19.42 11.57
C ILE A 67 9.26 -18.77 10.17
N GLY A 68 9.64 -19.54 9.15
CA GLY A 68 9.71 -19.06 7.76
C GLY A 68 8.33 -18.67 7.22
N GLU A 69 7.32 -19.51 7.43
CA GLU A 69 5.94 -19.20 7.02
C GLU A 69 5.36 -18.00 7.78
N LEU A 70 5.55 -17.94 9.10
CA LEU A 70 5.12 -16.80 9.90
C LEU A 70 5.75 -15.50 9.40
N LYS A 71 7.06 -15.51 9.06
CA LYS A 71 7.74 -14.34 8.53
C LYS A 71 7.28 -13.96 7.12
N ARG A 72 7.05 -14.92 6.23
CA ARG A 72 6.46 -14.65 4.91
C ARG A 72 5.07 -14.00 5.02
N ARG A 73 4.21 -14.55 5.89
CA ARG A 73 2.87 -14.00 6.13
C ARG A 73 2.91 -12.67 6.87
N PHE A 74 3.88 -12.48 7.77
CA PHE A 74 4.10 -11.19 8.42
C PHE A 74 4.40 -10.13 7.37
N THR A 75 5.39 -10.33 6.49
CA THR A 75 5.74 -9.36 5.44
C THR A 75 4.54 -9.04 4.56
N TRP A 76 3.80 -10.06 4.10
CA TRP A 76 2.63 -9.86 3.25
C TRP A 76 1.51 -9.06 3.93
N ASN A 77 1.15 -9.38 5.18
CA ASN A 77 0.11 -8.64 5.89
C ASN A 77 0.59 -7.23 6.30
N HIS A 78 1.87 -7.07 6.65
CA HIS A 78 2.46 -5.79 7.03
C HIS A 78 2.46 -4.82 5.85
N ALA A 79 2.98 -5.26 4.71
CA ALA A 79 2.95 -4.50 3.47
C ALA A 79 1.51 -4.25 2.99
N GLY A 80 0.62 -5.23 3.13
CA GLY A 80 -0.81 -5.07 2.88
C GLY A 80 -1.43 -3.93 3.69
N ALA A 81 -1.24 -3.93 5.00
CA ALA A 81 -1.72 -2.84 5.86
C ALA A 81 -1.10 -1.48 5.48
N LEU A 82 0.23 -1.42 5.32
CA LEU A 82 0.94 -0.18 4.98
C LEU A 82 0.49 0.42 3.65
N LEU A 83 0.37 -0.39 2.60
CA LEU A 83 -0.02 0.08 1.28
C LEU A 83 -1.46 0.58 1.26
N HIS A 84 -2.36 -0.08 2.01
CA HIS A 84 -3.74 0.38 2.14
C HIS A 84 -3.84 1.66 2.97
N ASP A 85 -3.06 1.81 4.05
CA ASP A 85 -2.99 3.07 4.81
C ASP A 85 -2.62 4.25 3.92
N VAL A 86 -1.62 4.09 3.04
CA VAL A 86 -1.24 5.13 2.07
C VAL A 86 -2.34 5.33 1.04
N TYR A 87 -2.90 4.25 0.50
CA TYR A 87 -3.97 4.30 -0.50
C TYR A 87 -5.15 5.15 -0.04
N TRP A 88 -5.65 4.96 1.18
CA TRP A 88 -6.77 5.75 1.68
C TRP A 88 -6.41 7.20 1.98
N GLN A 89 -5.14 7.52 2.25
CA GLN A 89 -4.68 8.89 2.45
C GLN A 89 -4.58 9.70 1.15
N VAL A 90 -4.38 9.04 0.01
CA VAL A 90 -4.19 9.71 -1.29
C VAL A 90 -5.45 9.73 -2.17
N MET A 91 -6.54 9.13 -1.71
CA MET A 91 -7.82 9.10 -2.41
C MET A 91 -8.75 10.24 -1.96
N GLY A 92 -9.70 10.62 -2.83
CA GLY A 92 -10.75 11.62 -2.52
C GLY A 92 -10.41 13.09 -2.82
N GLY A 93 -9.28 13.36 -3.48
CA GLY A 93 -8.96 14.68 -4.01
C GLY A 93 -9.65 14.97 -5.35
N ASP A 94 -9.62 16.23 -5.80
CA ASP A 94 -10.15 16.66 -7.10
C ASP A 94 -9.13 16.55 -8.25
N GLY A 95 -7.95 15.99 -7.97
CA GLY A 95 -6.89 15.78 -8.97
C GLY A 95 -6.24 17.06 -9.50
N ASP A 96 -6.47 18.22 -8.85
CA ASP A 96 -5.92 19.50 -9.27
C ASP A 96 -4.42 19.62 -8.89
N PRO A 97 -3.50 19.58 -9.89
CA PRO A 97 -2.06 19.70 -9.62
C PRO A 97 -1.67 21.11 -9.11
N GLY A 98 -2.53 22.12 -9.30
CA GLY A 98 -2.33 23.48 -8.80
C GLY A 98 -2.34 23.57 -7.27
N LYS A 99 -2.97 22.61 -6.59
CA LYS A 99 -2.97 22.51 -5.12
C LYS A 99 -1.70 21.89 -4.54
N ALA A 100 -0.85 21.31 -5.38
CA ALA A 100 0.42 20.69 -5.00
C ALA A 100 1.59 21.19 -5.86
N PRO A 101 1.87 22.51 -5.91
CA PRO A 101 2.80 23.10 -6.87
C PRO A 101 4.24 22.59 -6.72
N GLN A 102 4.68 22.26 -5.50
CA GLN A 102 6.00 21.70 -5.25
C GLN A 102 6.15 20.29 -5.84
N LEU A 103 5.14 19.43 -5.64
CA LEU A 103 5.10 18.08 -6.20
C LEU A 103 5.00 18.13 -7.73
N SER A 104 4.11 18.97 -8.27
CA SER A 104 3.95 19.15 -9.72
C SER A 104 5.26 19.58 -10.40
N LYS A 105 6.03 20.47 -9.75
CA LYS A 105 7.35 20.88 -10.23
C LYS A 105 8.37 19.74 -10.16
N ALA A 106 8.40 18.98 -9.07
CA ALA A 106 9.31 17.84 -8.92
C ALA A 106 9.04 16.76 -9.97
N LEU A 107 7.76 16.43 -10.19
CA LEU A 107 7.33 15.50 -11.24
C LEU A 107 7.73 15.97 -12.63
N ALA A 108 7.51 17.25 -12.95
CA ALA A 108 7.95 17.80 -14.23
C ALA A 108 9.48 17.77 -14.39
N ALA A 109 10.25 17.95 -13.31
CA ALA A 109 11.70 17.88 -13.34
C ALA A 109 12.21 16.46 -13.62
N ASP A 110 11.64 15.45 -12.98
CA ASP A 110 12.10 14.05 -13.10
C ASP A 110 11.56 13.34 -14.35
N PHE A 111 10.37 13.70 -14.82
CA PHE A 111 9.67 13.03 -15.94
C PHE A 111 9.55 13.92 -17.19
N GLY A 112 10.05 15.15 -17.15
CA GLY A 112 10.01 16.14 -18.23
C GLY A 112 8.68 16.90 -18.35
N SER A 113 7.56 16.30 -17.96
CA SER A 113 6.26 16.97 -17.82
C SER A 113 5.33 16.18 -16.90
N LEU A 114 4.28 16.83 -16.40
CA LEU A 114 3.26 16.14 -15.59
C LEU A 114 2.49 15.09 -16.42
N ASP A 115 2.29 15.33 -17.72
CA ASP A 115 1.60 14.38 -18.60
C ASP A 115 2.47 13.16 -18.91
N ASN A 116 3.78 13.35 -19.07
CA ASN A 116 4.73 12.24 -19.17
C ASN A 116 4.71 11.39 -17.90
N TRP A 117 4.72 12.02 -16.73
CA TRP A 117 4.60 11.30 -15.48
C TRP A 117 3.28 10.51 -15.40
N ARG A 118 2.14 11.11 -15.75
CA ARG A 118 0.84 10.41 -15.75
C ARG A 118 0.84 9.20 -16.68
N ALA A 119 1.46 9.31 -17.86
CA ALA A 119 1.56 8.22 -18.82
C ALA A 119 2.42 7.08 -18.26
N ASP A 120 3.59 7.41 -17.69
CA ASP A 120 4.51 6.44 -17.10
C ASP A 120 3.91 5.76 -15.86
N PHE A 121 3.27 6.53 -14.96
CA PHE A 121 2.62 6.00 -13.76
C PHE A 121 1.49 5.03 -14.10
N LYS A 122 0.66 5.36 -15.09
CA LYS A 122 -0.39 4.46 -15.59
C LYS A 122 0.21 3.20 -16.21
N ALA A 123 1.28 3.32 -16.99
CA ALA A 123 1.95 2.18 -17.58
C ALA A 123 2.51 1.25 -16.49
N ALA A 124 3.17 1.80 -15.46
CA ALA A 124 3.66 1.03 -14.32
C ALA A 124 2.53 0.31 -13.57
N ALA A 125 1.43 1.01 -13.27
CA ALA A 125 0.27 0.44 -12.59
C ALA A 125 -0.43 -0.67 -13.40
N VAL A 126 -0.53 -0.52 -14.72
CA VAL A 126 -1.12 -1.55 -15.61
C VAL A 126 -0.17 -2.74 -15.81
N ALA A 127 1.14 -2.50 -15.80
CA ALA A 127 2.16 -3.54 -15.94
C ALA A 127 2.31 -4.39 -14.68
N ALA A 128 1.83 -3.92 -13.53
CA ALA A 128 1.75 -4.70 -12.31
C ALA A 128 1.02 -6.02 -12.58
N LYS A 129 1.70 -7.14 -12.36
CA LYS A 129 1.09 -8.46 -12.53
C LYS A 129 0.43 -8.84 -11.21
N LEU A 130 -0.50 -9.80 -11.29
CA LEU A 130 -1.29 -10.23 -10.13
C LEU A 130 -2.04 -9.04 -9.50
N SER A 131 -2.52 -9.17 -8.27
CA SER A 131 -3.17 -8.08 -7.52
C SER A 131 -2.13 -7.08 -6.97
N GLY A 132 -1.37 -6.43 -7.85
CA GLY A 132 -0.25 -5.53 -7.52
C GLY A 132 -0.59 -4.03 -7.51
N TRP A 133 0.46 -3.19 -7.45
CA TRP A 133 0.40 -1.74 -7.26
C TRP A 133 1.35 -0.99 -8.21
N GLY A 134 0.94 0.23 -8.59
CA GLY A 134 1.85 1.25 -9.10
C GLY A 134 2.08 2.32 -8.03
N LEU A 135 3.35 2.58 -7.68
CA LEU A 135 3.72 3.51 -6.63
C LEU A 135 4.62 4.62 -7.17
N LEU A 136 4.36 5.85 -6.74
CA LEU A 136 5.31 6.96 -6.86
C LEU A 136 6.12 7.02 -5.56
N VAL A 137 7.44 6.84 -5.66
CA VAL A 137 8.35 6.82 -4.50
C VAL A 137 9.46 7.85 -4.69
N TYR A 138 10.00 8.34 -3.58
CA TYR A 138 11.21 9.15 -3.59
C TYR A 138 12.41 8.28 -3.20
N ASP A 139 13.34 8.10 -4.14
CA ASP A 139 14.57 7.35 -3.90
C ASP A 139 15.59 8.22 -3.18
N ALA A 140 15.49 8.24 -1.85
CA ALA A 140 16.33 9.08 -1.00
C ALA A 140 17.81 8.64 -0.94
N LEU A 141 18.13 7.41 -1.36
CA LEU A 141 19.45 6.82 -1.13
C LEU A 141 20.36 6.84 -2.35
N TYR A 142 19.82 6.64 -3.55
CA TYR A 142 20.66 6.55 -4.74
C TYR A 142 20.50 7.76 -5.66
N SER A 143 19.32 7.92 -6.25
CA SER A 143 19.12 8.91 -7.31
C SER A 143 18.63 10.26 -6.81
N GLN A 144 18.06 10.35 -5.60
CA GLN A 144 17.40 11.55 -5.08
C GLN A 144 16.29 12.06 -6.04
N ARG A 145 15.60 11.14 -6.70
CA ARG A 145 14.54 11.42 -7.67
C ARG A 145 13.24 10.71 -7.30
N LEU A 146 12.15 11.18 -7.89
CA LEU A 146 10.89 10.48 -7.94
C LEU A 146 10.95 9.34 -8.97
N LEU A 147 10.49 8.16 -8.57
CA LEU A 147 10.42 6.96 -9.40
C LEU A 147 8.99 6.41 -9.38
N ASN A 148 8.52 5.95 -10.54
CA ASN A 148 7.37 5.07 -10.60
C ASN A 148 7.87 3.63 -10.51
N VAL A 149 7.42 2.89 -9.50
CA VAL A 149 7.78 1.48 -9.29
C VAL A 149 6.53 0.61 -9.35
N LEU A 150 6.67 -0.60 -9.88
CA LEU A 150 5.64 -1.63 -9.72
C LEU A 150 5.95 -2.49 -8.51
N VAL A 151 4.90 -2.93 -7.82
CA VAL A 151 4.97 -3.92 -6.76
C VAL A 151 3.95 -5.01 -7.06
N ASP A 152 4.40 -6.26 -7.19
CA ASP A 152 3.50 -7.39 -7.36
C ASP A 152 2.95 -7.83 -5.98
N GLU A 153 1.63 -8.09 -5.90
CA GLU A 153 0.93 -8.41 -4.65
C GLU A 153 1.16 -7.37 -3.53
N HIS A 154 1.73 -7.79 -2.40
CA HIS A 154 2.17 -6.93 -1.29
C HIS A 154 3.64 -7.22 -0.96
N GLN A 155 4.46 -7.52 -1.96
CA GLN A 155 5.87 -7.88 -1.75
C GLN A 155 6.75 -6.64 -1.83
N LEU A 156 6.75 -5.86 -0.73
CA LEU A 156 7.68 -4.74 -0.49
C LEU A 156 9.01 -5.23 0.12
#